data_AF-A0A850AJU9-F1
#
_entry.id   AF-A0A850AJU9-F1
#
_cell.length_a   1.000
_cell.length_b   1.000
_cell.length_c   1.000
_cell.angle_alpha   90.00
_cell.angle_beta   90.00
_cell.angle_gamma   90.00
#
_symmetry.space_group_name_H-M   'P 1'
#
loop_
_entity.id
_entity.type
_entity.pdbx_description
1 polymer ?
#
loop_
_entity_poly.entity_id
_entity_poly.type
_entity_poly.pdbx_seq_one_letter_code
_entity_poly.pdbx_strand_id
1 'polypeptide(L)'
;MKTMVMMWIAVLSLAGLAQSAAVVENAPRNYEMALKSGNASVVESALFHVVKFKIFYTEQDTEKLAAMLEKLASDGETGAIRYKAYLAGQFLNDPALLAKIEKQDYKDGDRFFRMLAEELEKELLAER
;
A
#
# COMPACT_ATOMS: atom_id res chain seq x y z
N MET A 1 -9.99 -19.28 40.56
CA MET A 1 -8.68 -19.18 39.86
C MET A 1 -8.77 -19.26 38.33
N LYS A 2 -9.51 -20.20 37.71
CA LYS A 2 -9.63 -20.27 36.24
C LYS A 2 -10.29 -19.05 35.58
N THR A 3 -11.23 -18.39 36.25
CA THR A 3 -11.95 -17.20 35.74
C THR A 3 -11.08 -15.93 35.67
N MET A 4 -10.16 -15.75 36.62
CA MET A 4 -9.21 -14.62 36.57
C MET A 4 -8.22 -14.77 35.40
N VAL A 5 -7.69 -15.96 35.16
CA VAL A 5 -6.72 -16.19 34.07
C VAL A 5 -7.35 -15.96 32.70
N MET A 6 -8.60 -16.37 32.49
CA MET A 6 -9.33 -16.09 31.23
C MET A 6 -9.58 -14.58 31.02
N MET A 7 -9.86 -13.83 32.09
CA MET A 7 -10.08 -12.38 32.00
C MET A 7 -8.81 -11.62 31.61
N TRP A 8 -7.64 -12.03 32.12
CA TRP A 8 -6.36 -11.41 31.74
C TRP A 8 -5.96 -11.70 30.29
N ILE A 9 -6.22 -12.91 29.78
CA ILE A 9 -5.96 -13.26 28.37
C ILE A 9 -6.86 -12.43 27.44
N ALA A 10 -8.14 -12.27 27.78
CA ALA A 10 -9.08 -11.46 27.01
C ALA A 10 -8.71 -9.96 27.01
N VAL A 11 -8.22 -9.42 28.12
CA VAL A 11 -7.77 -8.01 28.20
C VAL A 11 -6.48 -7.80 27.38
N LEU A 12 -5.54 -8.74 27.42
CA LEU A 12 -4.30 -8.68 26.61
C LEU A 12 -4.58 -8.79 25.10
N SER A 13 -5.54 -9.63 24.68
CA SER A 13 -5.92 -9.74 23.27
C SER A 13 -6.65 -8.49 22.78
N LEU A 14 -7.53 -7.90 23.59
CA LEU A 14 -8.21 -6.65 23.26
C LEU A 14 -7.25 -5.45 23.15
N ALA A 15 -6.27 -5.35 24.05
CA ALA A 15 -5.25 -4.30 23.98
C ALA A 15 -4.37 -4.43 22.72
N GLY A 16 -4.00 -5.67 22.35
CA GLY A 16 -3.26 -5.95 21.11
C GLY A 16 -4.03 -5.53 19.84
N LEU A 17 -5.33 -5.82 19.79
CA LEU A 17 -6.21 -5.44 18.67
C LEU A 17 -6.42 -3.92 18.58
N ALA A 18 -6.54 -3.23 19.72
CA ALA A 18 -6.66 -1.77 19.74
C ALA A 18 -5.38 -1.09 19.26
N GLN A 19 -4.20 -1.59 19.68
CA GLN A 19 -2.91 -1.09 19.23
C GLN A 19 -2.73 -1.28 17.71
N SER A 20 -3.13 -2.45 17.16
CA SER A 20 -3.03 -2.70 15.73
C SER A 20 -3.98 -1.81 14.92
N ALA A 21 -5.20 -1.56 15.42
CA ALA A 21 -6.15 -0.66 14.76
C ALA A 21 -5.61 0.77 14.65
N ALA A 22 -5.04 1.31 15.73
CA ALA A 22 -4.46 2.65 15.72
C ALA A 22 -3.26 2.78 14.78
N VAL A 23 -2.46 1.72 14.60
CA VAL A 23 -1.34 1.72 13.64
C VAL A 23 -1.85 1.78 12.20
N VAL A 24 -2.90 1.01 11.89
CA VAL A 24 -3.53 0.98 10.55
C VAL A 24 -4.17 2.33 10.23
N GLU A 25 -4.90 2.90 11.19
CA GLU A 25 -5.57 4.20 11.02
C GLU A 25 -4.59 5.35 10.74
N ASN A 26 -3.40 5.31 11.35
CA ASN A 26 -2.37 6.34 11.16
C ASN A 26 -1.44 6.08 9.97
N ALA A 27 -1.47 4.89 9.37
CA ALA A 27 -0.56 4.52 8.29
C ALA A 27 -0.67 5.45 7.06
N PRO A 28 -1.86 5.86 6.57
CA PRO A 28 -1.98 6.77 5.44
C PRO A 28 -1.23 8.08 5.67
N ARG A 29 -1.34 8.68 6.85
CA ARG A 29 -0.65 9.93 7.20
C ARG A 29 0.87 9.78 7.14
N ASN A 30 1.41 8.64 7.58
CA ASN A 30 2.84 8.37 7.50
C ASN A 30 3.31 8.25 6.05
N TYR A 31 2.51 7.61 5.19
CA TYR A 31 2.81 7.53 3.76
C TYR A 31 2.73 8.88 3.08
N GLU A 32 1.75 9.73 3.42
CA GLU A 32 1.70 11.10 2.90
C GLU A 32 2.98 11.90 3.22
N MET A 33 3.52 11.75 4.43
CA MET A 33 4.77 12.41 4.81
C MET A 33 5.95 11.85 4.00
N ALA A 34 6.03 10.53 3.85
CA ALA A 34 7.10 9.88 3.11
C ALA A 34 7.08 10.20 1.61
N LEU A 35 5.90 10.28 0.99
CA LEU A 35 5.72 10.68 -0.41
C LEU A 35 6.10 12.15 -0.70
N LYS A 36 6.15 13.00 0.34
CA LYS A 36 6.60 14.40 0.25
C LYS A 36 8.09 14.58 0.56
N SER A 37 8.79 13.49 0.87
CA SER A 37 10.21 13.54 1.20
C SER A 37 11.02 14.05 0.01
N GLY A 38 12.02 14.91 0.27
CA GLY A 38 13.03 15.29 -0.71
C GLY A 38 14.09 14.20 -0.95
N ASN A 39 13.93 13.02 -0.35
CA ASN A 39 14.80 11.87 -0.57
C ASN A 39 14.08 10.85 -1.46
N ALA A 40 14.58 10.65 -2.67
CA ALA A 40 14.00 9.74 -3.66
C ALA A 40 13.83 8.31 -3.14
N SER A 41 14.78 7.77 -2.39
CA SER A 41 14.68 6.40 -1.83
C SER A 41 13.54 6.27 -0.82
N VAL A 42 13.25 7.33 -0.05
CA VAL A 42 12.11 7.36 0.87
C VAL A 42 10.80 7.37 0.08
N VAL A 43 10.72 8.17 -0.98
CA VAL A 43 9.54 8.22 -1.85
C VAL A 43 9.29 6.86 -2.51
N GLU A 44 10.32 6.24 -3.08
CA GLU A 44 10.18 4.93 -3.72
C GLU A 44 9.75 3.82 -2.75
N SER A 45 10.29 3.82 -1.53
CA SER A 45 9.83 2.92 -0.48
C SER A 45 8.37 3.18 -0.09
N ALA A 46 7.97 4.45 0.01
CA ALA A 46 6.59 4.82 0.31
C ALA A 46 5.62 4.35 -0.78
N LEU A 47 5.97 4.51 -2.06
CA LEU A 47 5.15 4.02 -3.19
C LEU A 47 4.85 2.52 -3.06
N PHE A 48 5.88 1.71 -2.75
CA PHE A 48 5.70 0.28 -2.52
C PHE A 48 4.74 0.01 -1.35
N HIS A 49 4.94 0.69 -0.22
CA HIS A 49 4.15 0.46 0.98
C HIS A 49 2.71 0.95 0.87
N VAL A 50 2.41 1.98 0.07
CA VAL A 50 1.05 2.46 -0.18
C VAL A 50 0.21 1.41 -0.90
N VAL A 51 0.74 0.81 -1.96
CA VAL A 51 0.02 -0.27 -2.67
C VAL A 51 -0.12 -1.49 -1.77
N LYS A 52 0.94 -1.85 -1.06
CA LYS A 52 0.90 -2.95 -0.09
C LYS A 52 -0.16 -2.71 0.98
N PHE A 53 -0.24 -1.50 1.53
CA PHE A 53 -1.25 -1.13 2.52
C PHE A 53 -2.66 -1.34 1.98
N LYS A 54 -2.95 -0.89 0.75
CA LYS A 54 -4.27 -1.10 0.13
C LYS A 54 -4.59 -2.57 -0.13
N ILE A 55 -3.59 -3.40 -0.45
CA ILE A 55 -3.75 -4.86 -0.56
C ILE A 55 -4.20 -5.47 0.77
N PHE A 56 -3.54 -5.13 1.88
CA PHE A 56 -3.86 -5.72 3.19
C PHE A 56 -5.08 -5.10 3.88
N TYR A 57 -5.43 -3.87 3.50
CA TYR A 57 -6.50 -3.10 4.13
C TYR A 57 -7.39 -2.46 3.05
N THR A 58 -8.12 -3.31 2.32
CA THR A 58 -8.96 -2.92 1.17
C THR A 58 -9.98 -1.84 1.50
N GLU A 59 -10.53 -1.86 2.72
CA GLU A 59 -11.57 -0.94 3.20
C GLU A 59 -11.04 0.44 3.59
N GLN A 60 -9.71 0.64 3.64
CA GLN A 60 -9.14 1.92 4.03
C GLN A 60 -9.32 2.96 2.93
N ASP A 61 -9.72 4.17 3.32
CA ASP A 61 -9.77 5.31 2.42
C ASP A 61 -8.34 5.70 2.01
N THR A 62 -8.12 5.66 0.71
CA THR A 62 -6.85 6.00 0.07
C THR A 62 -7.01 7.10 -0.98
N GLU A 63 -8.12 7.82 -1.02
CA GLU A 63 -8.37 8.87 -2.04
C GLU A 63 -7.26 9.92 -2.06
N LYS A 64 -6.86 10.40 -0.88
CA LYS A 64 -5.78 11.38 -0.78
C LYS A 64 -4.43 10.82 -1.21
N LEU A 65 -4.15 9.55 -0.92
CA LEU A 65 -2.95 8.89 -1.40
C LEU A 65 -2.99 8.76 -2.92
N ALA A 66 -4.11 8.36 -3.50
CA ALA A 66 -4.30 8.26 -4.96
C ALA A 66 -4.04 9.61 -5.65
N ALA A 67 -4.59 10.71 -5.13
CA ALA A 67 -4.32 12.05 -5.66
C ALA A 67 -2.82 12.44 -5.57
N MET A 68 -2.14 12.03 -4.50
CA MET A 68 -0.69 12.26 -4.38
C MET A 68 0.12 11.40 -5.37
N LEU A 69 -0.30 10.16 -5.63
CA LEU A 69 0.32 9.29 -6.62
C LEU A 69 0.15 9.85 -8.04
N GLU A 70 -1.04 10.36 -8.38
CA GLU A 70 -1.29 11.03 -9.66
C GLU A 70 -0.33 12.21 -9.86
N LYS A 71 -0.21 13.07 -8.84
CA LYS A 71 0.76 14.18 -8.88
C LYS A 71 2.20 13.69 -9.06
N LEU A 72 2.62 12.67 -8.32
CA LEU A 72 3.96 12.10 -8.45
C LEU A 72 4.20 11.44 -9.81
N ALA A 73 3.16 10.90 -10.44
CA ALA A 73 3.25 10.33 -11.78
C ALA A 73 3.56 11.42 -12.84
N SER A 74 3.02 12.62 -12.67
CA SER A 74 3.29 13.75 -13.56
C SER A 74 4.59 14.48 -13.21
N ASP A 75 4.77 14.82 -11.93
CA ASP A 75 5.77 15.81 -11.47
C ASP A 75 6.90 15.19 -10.63
N GLY A 76 6.95 13.86 -10.50
CA GLY A 76 7.98 13.18 -9.72
C GLY A 76 9.40 13.54 -10.17
N GLU A 77 10.30 13.70 -9.20
CA GLU A 77 11.69 14.17 -9.43
C GLU A 77 12.46 13.27 -10.40
N THR A 78 12.28 11.95 -10.30
CA THR A 78 12.94 10.97 -11.17
C THR A 78 11.93 10.25 -12.07
N GLY A 79 12.41 9.76 -13.22
CA GLY A 79 11.59 8.91 -14.09
C GLY A 79 11.10 7.63 -13.41
N ALA A 80 11.92 7.07 -12.50
CA ALA A 80 11.54 5.91 -11.70
C ALA A 80 10.37 6.22 -10.75
N ILE A 81 10.40 7.36 -10.05
CA ILE A 81 9.29 7.80 -9.20
C ILE A 81 8.02 7.99 -10.02
N ARG A 82 8.11 8.70 -11.15
CA ARG A 82 6.95 8.94 -12.03
C ARG A 82 6.31 7.63 -12.49
N TYR A 83 7.12 6.70 -12.97
CA TYR A 83 6.62 5.40 -13.45
C TYR A 83 6.04 4.54 -12.33
N LYS A 84 6.73 4.42 -11.18
CA LYS A 84 6.25 3.65 -10.02
C LYS A 84 4.97 4.26 -9.44
N ALA A 85 4.85 5.60 -9.42
CA ALA A 85 3.65 6.30 -8.96
C ALA A 85 2.46 6.09 -9.91
N TYR A 86 2.69 6.11 -11.22
CA TYR A 86 1.67 5.77 -12.20
C TYR A 86 1.12 4.35 -11.95
N LEU A 87 2.01 3.35 -11.85
CA LEU A 87 1.61 1.97 -11.57
C LEU A 87 0.85 1.88 -10.24
N ALA A 88 1.38 2.47 -9.16
CA ALA A 88 0.71 2.46 -7.87
C ALA A 88 -0.70 3.06 -7.95
N GLY A 89 -0.88 4.16 -8.69
CA GLY A 89 -2.18 4.81 -8.88
C GLY A 89 -3.19 3.95 -9.62
N GLN A 90 -2.77 3.25 -10.68
CA GLN A 90 -3.65 2.32 -11.41
C GLN A 90 -4.20 1.23 -10.49
N PHE A 91 -3.32 0.62 -9.69
CA PHE A 91 -3.71 -0.47 -8.79
C PHE A 91 -4.53 0.02 -7.59
N LEU A 92 -4.25 1.20 -7.03
CA LEU A 92 -5.05 1.72 -5.91
C LEU A 92 -6.53 1.93 -6.27
N ASN A 93 -6.80 2.22 -7.54
CA ASN A 93 -8.14 2.51 -8.05
C ASN A 93 -8.84 1.28 -8.65
N ASP A 94 -8.16 0.14 -8.75
CA ASP A 94 -8.69 -1.09 -9.34
C ASP A 94 -8.60 -2.28 -8.37
N PRO A 95 -9.69 -2.59 -7.65
CA PRO A 95 -9.77 -3.74 -6.76
C PRO A 95 -9.53 -5.09 -7.45
N ALA A 96 -9.90 -5.24 -8.72
CA ALA A 96 -9.74 -6.49 -9.45
C ALA A 96 -8.26 -6.75 -9.76
N LEU A 97 -7.52 -5.72 -10.17
CA LEU A 97 -6.08 -5.80 -10.36
C LEU A 97 -5.32 -6.09 -9.06
N LEU A 98 -5.71 -5.48 -7.94
CA LEU A 98 -5.11 -5.74 -6.63
C LEU A 98 -5.22 -7.22 -6.21
N ALA A 99 -6.39 -7.83 -6.42
CA ALA A 99 -6.64 -9.22 -6.05
C ALA A 99 -5.71 -10.22 -6.78
N LYS A 100 -5.23 -9.87 -7.99
CA LYS A 100 -4.28 -10.70 -8.76
C LYS A 100 -2.86 -10.68 -8.18
N ILE A 101 -2.52 -9.63 -7.44
CA ILE A 101 -1.17 -9.42 -6.89
C ILE A 101 -1.07 -9.83 -5.42
N GLU A 102 -2.18 -9.77 -4.67
CA GLU A 102 -2.26 -10.23 -3.28
C GLU A 102 -1.67 -11.63 -3.06
N LYS A 103 -1.83 -12.53 -4.04
CA LYS A 103 -1.41 -13.93 -3.97
C LYS A 103 0.05 -14.19 -4.36
N GLN A 104 0.80 -13.15 -4.74
CA GLN A 104 2.16 -13.30 -5.26
C GLN A 104 3.21 -12.96 -4.21
N ASP A 105 4.28 -13.75 -4.17
CA ASP A 105 5.43 -13.49 -3.29
C ASP A 105 6.41 -12.49 -3.93
N TYR A 106 6.48 -11.29 -3.37
CA TYR A 106 7.44 -10.26 -3.73
C TYR A 106 8.47 -10.05 -2.63
N LYS A 107 9.73 -10.27 -2.99
CA LYS A 107 10.89 -10.17 -2.10
C LYS A 107 11.33 -8.72 -1.82
N ASP A 108 11.09 -7.83 -2.77
CA ASP A 108 11.53 -6.44 -2.74
C ASP A 108 10.62 -5.54 -3.61
N GLY A 109 10.80 -4.23 -3.47
CA GLY A 109 9.99 -3.23 -4.16
C GLY A 109 10.18 -3.20 -5.67
N ASP A 110 11.37 -3.49 -6.21
CA ASP A 110 11.61 -3.44 -7.65
C ASP A 110 10.94 -4.62 -8.35
N ARG A 111 11.04 -5.81 -7.77
CA ARG A 111 10.29 -6.98 -8.25
C ARG A 111 8.79 -6.74 -8.16
N PHE A 112 8.32 -6.10 -7.09
CA PHE A 112 6.91 -5.73 -6.95
C PHE A 112 6.42 -4.83 -8.10
N PHE A 113 7.12 -3.74 -8.40
CA PHE A 113 6.73 -2.85 -9.49
C PHE A 113 6.85 -3.50 -10.88
N ARG A 114 7.79 -4.41 -11.07
CA ARG A 114 7.83 -5.21 -12.31
C ARG A 114 6.58 -6.06 -12.47
N MET A 115 6.12 -6.72 -11.41
CA MET A 115 4.89 -7.53 -11.47
C MET A 115 3.65 -6.66 -11.70
N LEU A 116 3.57 -5.47 -11.09
CA LEU A 116 2.50 -4.50 -11.37
C LEU A 116 2.46 -4.15 -12.86
N ALA A 117 3.62 -3.86 -13.44
CA ALA A 117 3.74 -3.52 -14.86
C ALA A 117 3.30 -4.68 -15.77
N GLU A 118 3.80 -5.89 -15.50
CA GLU A 118 3.45 -7.10 -16.26
C GLU A 118 1.95 -7.40 -16.20
N GLU A 119 1.32 -7.19 -15.05
CA GLU A 119 -0.11 -7.46 -14.90
C GLU A 119 -0.97 -6.40 -15.57
N LEU A 120 -0.58 -5.13 -15.49
CA LEU A 120 -1.25 -4.05 -16.22
C LEU A 120 -1.13 -4.24 -17.74
N GLU A 121 0.04 -4.66 -18.23
CA GLU A 121 0.25 -4.96 -19.64
C GLU A 121 -0.68 -6.08 -20.12
N LYS A 122 -0.81 -7.17 -19.35
CA LYS A 122 -1.75 -8.26 -19.69
C LYS A 122 -3.19 -7.77 -19.77
N GLU A 123 -3.61 -6.93 -18.82
CA GLU A 123 -4.98 -6.39 -18.81
C GLU A 123 -5.23 -5.57 -20.08
N LEU A 124 -4.33 -4.64 -20.42
CA LEU A 124 -4.44 -3.78 -21.60
C LEU A 124 -4.40 -4.57 -22.93
N LEU A 125 -3.76 -5.73 -22.96
CA LEU A 125 -3.74 -6.62 -24.12
C LEU A 125 -4.99 -7.50 -24.21
N ALA A 126 -5.60 -7.86 -23.08
CA ALA A 126 -6.84 -8.65 -23.03
C ALA A 126 -8.09 -7.84 -23.41
N GLU A 127 -8.05 -6.52 -23.25
CA GLU A 127 -9.11 -5.59 -23.66
C GLU A 127 -9.17 -5.31 -25.18
N ARG A 128 -8.22 -5.84 -25.95
CA ARG A 128 -8.13 -5.66 -27.41
C ARG A 128 -8.74 -6.83 -28.17
#